data_AF-A0A942UYZ6-F1
#
_entry.id   AF-A0A942UYZ6-F1
#
_cell.length_a   1.000
_cell.length_b   1.000
_cell.length_c   1.000
_cell.angle_alpha   90.00
_cell.angle_beta   90.00
_cell.angle_gamma   90.00
#
_symmetry.space_group_name_H-M   'P 1'
#
loop_
_entity.id
_entity.type
_entity.pdbx_description
1 polymer ?
#
loop_
_entity_poly.entity_id
_entity_poly.type
_entity_poly.pdbx_seq_one_letter_code
_entity_poly.pdbx_strand_id
1 'polypeptide(L)'
;MDKTEIIEKLIEEKNLNVRSAAIKADIPYTTLRSMLKRGIDNSSVGNVIKLCKALDITIDELERMSTQDDISTIAAHHDGDDFTEEELEEIKNFKEFIKSRRNQ
;
A
#
# COMPACT_ATOMS: atom_id res chain seq x y z
N MET A 1 2.98 -11.73 -3.46
CA MET A 1 2.40 -11.14 -4.70
C MET A 1 3.48 -10.41 -5.48
N ASP A 2 3.35 -10.25 -6.79
CA ASP A 2 4.29 -9.42 -7.55
C ASP A 2 4.10 -7.93 -7.18
N LYS A 3 5.20 -7.18 -7.08
CA LYS A 3 5.16 -5.74 -6.73
C LYS A 3 4.34 -4.93 -7.71
N THR A 4 4.33 -5.37 -8.98
CA THR A 4 3.53 -4.76 -10.03
C THR A 4 2.04 -4.89 -9.75
N GLU A 5 1.57 -6.09 -9.38
CA GLU A 5 0.16 -6.33 -9.06
C GLU A 5 -0.29 -5.52 -7.84
N ILE A 6 0.60 -5.35 -6.86
CA ILE A 6 0.33 -4.51 -5.67
C ILE A 6 0.11 -3.06 -6.09
N ILE A 7 0.99 -2.53 -6.94
CA ILE A 7 0.86 -1.15 -7.45
C ILE A 7 -0.43 -0.97 -8.27
N GLU A 8 -0.80 -1.96 -9.09
CA GLU A 8 -2.06 -1.90 -9.86
C GLU A 8 -3.28 -1.88 -8.94
N LYS A 9 -3.31 -2.73 -7.90
CA LYS A 9 -4.37 -2.71 -6.89
C LYS A 9 -4.45 -1.38 -6.16
N LEU A 10 -3.33 -0.82 -5.73
CA LEU A 10 -3.30 0.48 -5.04
C LEU A 10 -3.77 1.63 -5.93
N ILE A 11 -3.52 1.57 -7.24
CA ILE A 11 -4.05 2.53 -8.21
C ILE A 11 -5.59 2.44 -8.24
N GLU A 12 -6.14 1.22 -8.29
CA GLU A 12 -7.59 0.99 -8.31
C GLU A 12 -8.26 1.41 -6.99
N GLU A 13 -7.68 1.06 -5.83
CA GLU A 13 -8.19 1.41 -4.50
C GLU A 13 -8.27 2.92 -4.30
N LYS A 14 -7.35 3.69 -4.90
CA LYS A 14 -7.37 5.16 -4.87
C LYS A 14 -8.28 5.79 -5.92
N ASN A 15 -9.11 5.01 -6.62
CA ASN A 15 -9.95 5.45 -7.74
C ASN A 15 -9.15 6.18 -8.84
N LEU A 16 -7.89 5.81 -9.02
CA LEU A 16 -7.03 6.34 -10.08
C LEU A 16 -7.02 5.37 -11.25
N ASN A 17 -6.79 5.91 -12.44
CA ASN A 17 -6.37 5.10 -13.59
C ASN A 17 -4.86 5.30 -13.81
N VAL A 18 -4.24 4.40 -14.59
CA VAL A 18 -2.79 4.44 -14.87
C VAL A 18 -2.33 5.82 -15.38
N ARG A 19 -3.17 6.51 -16.16
CA ARG A 19 -2.84 7.85 -16.66
C ARG A 19 -2.83 8.89 -15.54
N SER A 20 -3.85 8.89 -14.68
CA SER A 20 -3.93 9.78 -13.52
C SER A 20 -2.80 9.52 -12.52
N ALA A 21 -2.46 8.24 -12.28
CA ALA A 21 -1.34 7.86 -11.43
C ALA A 21 0.00 8.37 -11.98
N ALA A 22 0.23 8.27 -13.30
CA ALA A 22 1.44 8.81 -13.94
C ALA A 22 1.54 10.34 -13.77
N ILE A 23 0.42 11.05 -13.91
CA ILE A 23 0.37 12.51 -13.71
C ILE A 23 0.68 12.86 -12.26
N LYS A 24 0.06 12.17 -11.28
CA LYS A 24 0.31 12.39 -9.85
C LYS A 24 1.77 12.07 -9.46
N ALA A 25 2.38 11.07 -10.09
CA ALA A 25 3.76 10.68 -9.89
C ALA A 25 4.78 11.53 -10.66
N ASP A 26 4.36 12.51 -11.46
CA ASP A 26 5.27 13.31 -12.29
C ASP A 26 6.21 12.43 -13.15
N ILE A 27 5.60 11.44 -13.81
CA ILE A 27 6.27 10.57 -14.79
C ILE A 27 5.45 10.47 -16.08
N PRO A 28 6.09 10.31 -17.25
CA PRO A 28 5.36 10.10 -18.49
C PRO A 28 4.48 8.84 -18.42
N TYR A 29 3.28 8.90 -18.99
CA TYR A 29 2.36 7.75 -19.07
C TYR A 29 3.02 6.52 -19.70
N THR A 30 3.82 6.73 -20.75
CA THR A 30 4.57 5.66 -21.42
C THR A 30 5.61 5.03 -20.50
N THR A 31 6.21 5.81 -19.60
CA THR A 31 7.12 5.32 -18.56
C THR A 31 6.37 4.43 -17.58
N LEU A 32 5.30 4.91 -16.94
CA LEU A 32 4.55 4.10 -15.98
C LEU A 32 4.04 2.80 -16.62
N ARG A 33 3.49 2.88 -17.84
CA ARG A 33 3.04 1.70 -18.58
C ARG A 33 4.17 0.71 -18.87
N SER A 34 5.37 1.21 -19.14
CA SER A 34 6.55 0.37 -19.36
C SER A 34 7.06 -0.26 -18.07
N MET A 35 6.96 0.44 -16.93
CA MET A 35 7.28 -0.06 -15.60
C MET A 35 6.33 -1.21 -15.23
N LEU A 36 5.02 -1.02 -15.41
CA LEU A 36 4.03 -2.07 -15.15
C LEU A 36 4.21 -3.28 -16.07
N LYS A 37 4.52 -3.06 -17.36
CA LYS A 37 4.71 -4.18 -18.30
C LYS A 37 5.97 -5.01 -18.04
N ARG A 38 7.07 -4.37 -17.62
CA ARG A 38 8.38 -5.04 -17.42
C ARG A 38 8.63 -5.44 -15.97
N GLY A 39 7.76 -5.05 -15.05
CA GLY A 39 7.97 -5.19 -13.61
C GLY A 39 8.62 -3.94 -13.01
N ILE A 40 8.13 -3.55 -11.82
CA ILE A 40 8.58 -2.36 -11.10
C ILE A 40 10.07 -2.46 -10.73
N ASP A 41 10.58 -3.65 -10.41
CA ASP A 41 11.99 -3.89 -10.07
C ASP A 41 12.97 -3.56 -11.22
N ASN A 42 12.50 -3.61 -12.47
CA ASN A 42 13.30 -3.28 -13.65
C ASN A 42 13.32 -1.78 -13.98
N SER A 43 12.73 -0.95 -13.12
CA SER A 43 12.61 0.49 -13.29
C SER A 43 13.67 1.24 -12.50
N SER A 44 13.96 2.49 -12.89
CA SER A 44 14.89 3.30 -12.12
C SER A 44 14.32 3.59 -10.72
N VAL A 45 15.15 3.49 -9.69
CA VAL A 45 14.76 3.72 -8.29
C VAL A 45 14.07 5.07 -8.13
N GLY A 46 14.54 6.11 -8.84
CA GLY A 46 13.90 7.43 -8.83
C GLY A 46 12.44 7.41 -9.31
N ASN A 47 12.11 6.62 -10.34
CA ASN A 47 10.73 6.48 -10.82
C ASN A 47 9.87 5.66 -9.85
N VAL A 48 10.45 4.63 -9.22
CA VAL A 48 9.76 3.85 -8.18
C VAL A 48 9.42 4.74 -6.99
N ILE A 49 10.37 5.53 -6.50
CA ILE A 49 10.13 6.50 -5.40
C ILE A 49 9.00 7.47 -5.76
N LYS A 50 9.02 8.04 -6.97
CA LYS A 50 7.98 8.96 -7.44
C LYS A 50 6.60 8.31 -7.45
N LEU A 51 6.52 7.06 -7.93
CA LEU A 51 5.28 6.30 -7.98
C LEU A 51 4.76 5.95 -6.58
N CYS A 52 5.63 5.45 -5.70
CA CYS A 52 5.29 5.18 -4.30
C CYS A 52 4.78 6.44 -3.59
N LYS A 53 5.45 7.58 -3.76
CA LYS A 53 4.99 8.88 -3.23
C LYS A 53 3.62 9.29 -3.76
N ALA A 54 3.34 9.06 -5.05
CA ALA A 54 2.03 9.37 -5.62
C ALA A 54 0.91 8.46 -5.08
N LEU A 55 1.26 7.25 -4.66
CA LEU A 55 0.36 6.30 -4.02
C LEU A 55 0.39 6.45 -2.49
N ASP A 56 1.08 7.45 -1.96
CA ASP A 56 1.19 7.71 -0.52
C ASP A 56 1.72 6.50 0.27
N ILE A 57 2.59 5.69 -0.36
CA ILE A 57 3.28 4.55 0.25
C ILE A 57 4.80 4.76 0.22
N THR A 58 5.48 4.01 1.07
CA THR A 58 6.94 3.87 1.07
C THR A 58 7.39 2.64 0.27
N ILE A 59 8.66 2.61 -0.13
CA ILE A 59 9.26 1.43 -0.75
C ILE A 59 9.27 0.26 0.23
N ASP A 60 9.56 0.52 1.51
CA ASP A 60 9.55 -0.51 2.55
C ASP A 60 8.17 -1.15 2.70
N GLU A 61 7.08 -0.38 2.61
CA GLU A 61 5.71 -0.93 2.60
C GLU A 61 5.45 -1.79 1.36
N LEU A 62 5.89 -1.35 0.18
CA LEU A 62 5.77 -2.15 -1.05
C LEU A 62 6.51 -3.49 -0.92
N GLU A 63 7.71 -3.50 -0.34
CA GLU A 63 8.47 -4.73 -0.09
C GLU A 63 7.76 -5.64 0.93
N ARG A 64 7.21 -5.08 2.01
CA ARG A 64 6.44 -5.84 3.00
C ARG A 64 5.20 -6.49 2.36
N MET A 65 4.46 -5.76 1.53
CA MET A 65 3.31 -6.28 0.79
C MET A 65 3.69 -7.38 -0.20
N SER A 66 4.89 -7.32 -0.79
CA SER A 66 5.36 -8.36 -1.71
C SER A 66 5.79 -9.63 -0.98
N THR A 67 6.36 -9.50 0.22
CA THR A 67 6.97 -10.59 1.00
C THR A 67 6.03 -11.26 2.01
N GLN A 68 4.94 -10.61 2.42
CA GLN A 68 4.00 -11.17 3.38
C GLN A 68 2.69 -11.62 2.70
N ASP A 69 2.42 -12.92 2.75
CA ASP A 69 1.08 -13.47 2.53
C ASP A 69 0.15 -12.91 3.62
N ASP A 70 -0.91 -12.21 3.18
CA ASP A 70 -2.13 -11.87 3.93
C ASP A 70 -1.95 -11.55 5.42
N ILE A 71 -1.54 -10.31 5.73
CA ILE A 71 -2.02 -9.67 6.96
C ILE A 71 -2.67 -8.36 6.56
N SER A 72 -4.00 -8.41 6.53
CA SER A 72 -4.94 -7.30 6.43
C SER A 72 -4.53 -6.15 7.35
N THR A 73 -3.70 -5.25 6.84
CA THR A 73 -3.38 -4.01 7.51
C THR A 73 -4.51 -3.03 7.21
N ILE A 74 -5.69 -3.34 7.74
CA ILE A 74 -6.91 -2.52 7.72
C ILE A 74 -6.70 -1.17 8.47
N ALA A 75 -5.50 -0.91 9.01
CA ALA A 75 -5.24 0.21 9.92
C ALA A 75 -4.05 1.13 9.55
N ALA A 76 -3.32 0.95 8.43
CA ALA A 76 -2.12 1.77 8.17
C ALA A 76 -2.28 2.92 7.16
N HIS A 77 -3.43 3.07 6.50
CA HIS A 77 -3.72 4.20 5.61
C HIS A 77 -5.09 4.82 5.91
N HIS A 78 -5.24 5.41 7.09
CA HIS A 78 -6.23 6.46 7.27
C HIS A 78 -5.47 7.74 7.60
N ASP A 79 -5.44 8.66 6.65
CA ASP A 79 -4.98 10.03 6.87
C ASP A 79 -5.74 10.63 8.07
N GLY A 80 -5.02 11.01 9.13
CA GLY A 80 -5.40 12.17 9.94
C GLY A 80 -5.64 12.00 11.45
N ASP A 81 -5.81 10.80 12.00
CA ASP A 81 -5.94 10.61 13.45
C ASP A 81 -5.11 9.41 13.89
N ASP A 82 -3.86 9.68 14.28
CA ASP A 82 -3.06 8.71 15.02
C ASP A 82 -3.81 8.37 16.31
N PHE A 83 -4.30 7.14 16.43
CA PHE A 83 -4.85 6.63 17.68
C PHE A 83 -3.81 6.83 18.78
N THR A 84 -4.23 7.43 19.89
CA THR A 84 -3.42 7.56 21.09
C THR A 84 -3.00 6.18 21.60
N GLU A 85 -1.95 6.12 22.43
CA GLU A 85 -1.50 4.87 23.05
C GLU A 85 -2.65 4.15 23.79
N GLU A 86 -3.55 4.92 24.40
CA GLU A 86 -4.75 4.42 25.09
C GLU A 86 -5.74 3.75 24.13
N GLU A 87 -6.03 4.38 22.99
CA GLU A 87 -6.94 3.83 21.98
C GLU A 87 -6.37 2.56 21.33
N LEU A 88 -5.05 2.51 21.13
CA LEU A 88 -4.37 1.30 20.66
C LEU A 88 -4.45 0.15 21.66
N GLU A 89 -4.33 0.46 22.97
CA GLU A 89 -4.50 -0.50 24.05
C GLU A 89 -5.94 -1.05 24.08
N GLU A 90 -6.95 -0.19 23.89
CA GLU A 90 -8.36 -0.60 23.80
C GLU A 90 -8.62 -1.54 22.62
N ILE A 91 -8.09 -1.21 21.44
CA ILE A 91 -8.22 -2.06 20.24
C ILE A 91 -7.59 -3.44 20.49
N LYS A 92 -6.43 -3.48 21.13
CA LYS A 92 -5.74 -4.73 21.49
C LYS A 92 -6.57 -5.57 22.46
N ASN A 93 -7.13 -4.94 23.49
CA ASN A 93 -8.01 -5.61 24.45
C ASN A 93 -9.29 -6.15 23.80
N PHE A 94 -9.89 -5.38 22.89
CA PHE A 94 -11.06 -5.82 22.14
C PHE A 94 -10.76 -7.04 21.26
N LYS A 95 -9.59 -7.07 20.61
CA LYS A 95 -9.15 -8.23 19.82
C LYS A 95 -9.04 -9.50 20.66
N GLU A 96 -8.44 -9.40 21.85
CA GLU A 96 -8.34 -10.54 22.78
C GLU A 96 -9.72 -11.00 23.28
N PHE A 97 -10.63 -10.06 23.57
CA PHE A 97 -12.02 -10.37 23.93
C PHE A 97 -12.78 -11.12 22.83
N ILE A 98 -12.63 -10.74 21.56
CA ILE A 98 -13.27 -11.44 20.45
C ILE A 98 -12.68 -12.85 20.27
N LYS A 99 -11.37 -13.02 20.46
CA LYS A 99 -10.73 -14.35 20.44
C LYS A 99 -11.25 -15.24 21.57
N SER A 100 -11.41 -14.71 22.78
CA SER A 100 -11.93 -15.50 23.90
C SER A 100 -13.37 -15.96 23.66
N ARG A 101 -14.18 -15.18 22.92
CA ARG A 101 -15.53 -15.57 22.49
C ARG A 101 -15.57 -16.66 21.42
N ARG A 102 -14.51 -16.86 20.63
CA ARG A 102 -14.47 -17.93 19.61
C ARG A 102 -14.13 -19.30 20.18
N ASN A 103 -13.56 -19.34 21.39
CA ASN A 103 -13.15 -20.55 22.07
C ASN A 103 -14.11 -20.96 23.22
N GLN A 104 -15.31 -20.38 23.25
CA GLN A 104 -16.45 -20.83 24.05
C GLN A 104 -17.53 -21.39 23.12
#